data_AF-A0A9D4N386-F1
#
_entry.id   AF-A0A9D4N386-F1
#
_cell.length_a   1.000
_cell.length_b   1.000
_cell.length_c   1.000
_cell.angle_alpha   90.00
_cell.angle_beta   90.00
_cell.angle_gamma   90.00
#
_symmetry.space_group_name_H-M   'P 1'
#
loop_
_entity.id
_entity.type
_entity.pdbx_description
1 polymer ?
#
loop_
_entity_poly.entity_id
_entity_poly.type
_entity_poly.pdbx_seq_one_letter_code
_entity_poly.pdbx_strand_id
1 'polypeptide(L)'
;MEASSKPFDIRRVGPAIDIALEDAARTLNMTFEVIKRPYPGDCPYETPVGLLSMLYHQEGIDAVLGPACSQGIQAAARLAQYLKLPMVSGLGNLVLRKPDVDMFKTLTILSYNLQKLSGTYCILMKS
;
A
#
# COMPACT_ATOMS: atom_id res chain seq x y z
N MET A 1 -8.27 10.06 16.98
CA MET A 1 -7.12 9.83 16.09
C MET A 1 -6.71 11.17 15.51
N GLU A 2 -5.49 11.61 15.77
CA GLU A 2 -5.01 12.87 15.21
C GLU A 2 -4.85 12.78 13.69
N ALA A 3 -5.05 13.93 13.07
CA ALA A 3 -5.01 14.10 11.65
C ALA A 3 -3.58 13.99 11.10
N SER A 4 -3.25 12.96 10.31
CA SER A 4 -1.97 13.00 9.57
C SER A 4 -2.07 14.07 8.48
N SER A 5 -1.05 14.92 8.38
CA SER A 5 -0.92 15.90 7.31
C SER A 5 -0.56 15.25 5.96
N LYS A 6 -0.30 13.94 5.92
CA LYS A 6 0.17 13.22 4.73
C LYS A 6 -0.95 12.99 3.69
N PRO A 7 -0.63 13.04 2.39
CA PRO A 7 -1.64 12.97 1.32
C PRO A 7 -2.43 11.67 1.30
N PHE A 8 -1.85 10.58 1.83
CA PHE A 8 -2.45 9.26 1.90
C PHE A 8 -3.20 8.95 3.21
N ASP A 9 -3.46 9.97 4.04
CA ASP A 9 -4.31 9.83 5.22
C ASP A 9 -5.69 9.29 4.82
N ILE A 10 -6.23 8.34 5.60
CA ILE A 10 -7.49 7.67 5.31
C ILE A 10 -8.67 8.63 5.18
N ARG A 11 -8.64 9.82 5.80
CA ARG A 11 -9.70 10.83 5.65
C ARG A 11 -9.68 11.50 4.28
N ARG A 12 -8.57 11.40 3.55
CA ARG A 12 -8.41 11.91 2.18
C ARG A 12 -8.63 10.81 1.14
N VAL A 13 -8.05 9.64 1.36
CA VAL A 13 -8.14 8.53 0.38
C VAL A 13 -9.35 7.61 0.60
N GLY A 14 -9.92 7.59 1.81
CA GLY A 14 -11.06 6.74 2.18
C GLY A 14 -12.26 6.92 1.25
N PRO A 15 -12.73 8.16 0.99
CA PRO A 15 -13.85 8.38 0.06
C PRO A 15 -13.58 7.85 -1.35
N ALA A 16 -12.35 7.97 -1.84
CA ALA A 16 -11.97 7.44 -3.16
C ALA A 16 -11.99 5.90 -3.18
N ILE A 17 -11.59 5.25 -2.07
CA ILE A 17 -11.67 3.79 -1.91
C ILE A 17 -13.14 3.35 -1.87
N ASP A 18 -13.98 4.06 -1.11
CA ASP A 18 -15.40 3.73 -0.95
C ASP A 18 -16.12 3.80 -2.32
N ILE A 19 -15.92 4.88 -3.08
CA ILE A 19 -16.46 5.02 -4.45
C ILE A 19 -15.96 3.89 -5.37
N ALA A 20 -14.66 3.57 -5.32
CA ALA A 20 -14.09 2.52 -6.16
C ALA A 20 -14.65 1.14 -5.84
N LEU A 21 -14.90 0.84 -4.57
CA LEU A 21 -15.48 -0.43 -4.14
C LEU A 21 -16.96 -0.55 -4.53
N GLU A 22 -17.72 0.53 -4.42
CA GLU A 22 -19.11 0.58 -4.89
C GLU A 22 -19.19 0.34 -6.41
N ASP A 23 -18.32 0.98 -7.19
CA ASP A 23 -18.27 0.80 -8.64
C ASP A 23 -17.81 -0.61 -9.03
N ALA A 24 -16.78 -1.13 -8.36
CA ALA A 24 -16.28 -2.49 -8.60
C ALA A 24 -17.33 -3.55 -8.24
N ALA A 25 -18.06 -3.37 -7.14
CA ALA A 25 -19.09 -4.30 -6.70
C ALA A 25 -20.18 -4.45 -7.77
N ARG A 26 -20.59 -3.32 -8.34
CA ARG A 26 -21.58 -3.27 -9.43
C ARG A 26 -21.03 -3.87 -10.72
N THR A 27 -19.83 -3.50 -11.12
CA THR A 27 -19.24 -3.91 -12.41
C THR A 27 -18.88 -5.39 -12.44
N LEU A 28 -18.35 -5.91 -11.34
CA LEU A 28 -17.90 -7.30 -11.22
C LEU A 28 -18.98 -8.24 -10.64
N ASN A 29 -20.14 -7.69 -10.27
CA ASN A 29 -21.22 -8.41 -9.61
C ASN A 29 -20.73 -9.22 -8.39
N MET A 30 -19.97 -8.56 -7.52
CA MET A 30 -19.39 -9.16 -6.31
C MET A 30 -19.59 -8.26 -5.09
N THR A 31 -19.58 -8.84 -3.90
CA THR A 31 -19.65 -8.09 -2.64
C THR A 31 -18.28 -8.01 -2.00
N PHE A 32 -17.93 -6.83 -1.47
CA PHE A 32 -16.69 -6.63 -0.74
C PHE A 32 -16.98 -6.38 0.74
N GLU A 33 -16.38 -7.18 1.61
CA GLU A 33 -16.31 -6.90 3.05
C GLU A 33 -15.00 -6.17 3.36
N VAL A 34 -15.09 -4.94 3.86
CA VAL A 34 -13.92 -4.07 4.04
C VAL A 34 -13.61 -3.92 5.52
N ILE A 35 -12.48 -4.49 5.95
CA ILE A 35 -11.99 -4.35 7.32
C ILE A 35 -10.98 -3.20 7.38
N LYS A 36 -11.42 -2.03 7.85
CA LYS A 36 -10.54 -0.86 8.07
C LYS A 36 -9.87 -0.96 9.45
N ARG A 37 -8.53 -1.02 9.49
CA ARG A 37 -7.73 -0.99 10.73
C ARG A 37 -6.76 0.20 10.70
N PRO A 38 -7.16 1.37 11.23
CA PRO A 38 -6.22 2.46 11.38
C PRO A 38 -5.24 2.16 12.52
N TYR A 39 -4.03 2.68 12.41
CA TYR A 39 -3.05 2.64 13.47
C TYR A 39 -2.44 4.03 13.72
N PRO A 40 -2.12 4.37 14.98
CA PRO A 40 -1.48 5.63 15.32
C PRO A 40 0.01 5.63 14.93
N GLY A 41 0.60 6.82 14.91
CA GLY A 41 2.02 7.02 14.63
C GLY A 41 2.30 7.40 13.18
N ASP A 42 3.46 8.02 12.95
CA ASP A 42 3.84 8.46 11.62
C ASP A 42 4.64 7.38 10.88
N CYS A 43 3.97 6.66 9.98
CA CYS A 43 4.58 5.58 9.20
C CYS A 43 5.37 4.52 10.01
N PRO A 44 4.83 3.95 11.12
CA PRO A 44 5.50 2.90 11.87
C PRO A 44 5.85 1.70 10.99
N TYR A 45 6.97 1.04 11.28
CA TYR A 45 7.48 -0.08 10.51
C TYR A 45 6.83 -1.41 10.91
N GLU A 46 6.69 -1.63 12.21
CA GLU A 46 6.29 -2.90 12.83
C GLU A 46 4.77 -3.09 12.79
N THR A 47 4.02 -2.02 13.07
CA THR A 47 2.56 -2.07 13.22
C THR A 47 1.84 -2.60 11.97
N PRO A 48 2.17 -2.17 10.73
CA PRO A 48 1.53 -2.70 9.53
C PRO A 48 1.73 -4.20 9.34
N VAL A 49 2.88 -4.73 9.76
CA VAL A 49 3.20 -6.17 9.64
C VAL A 49 2.38 -6.97 10.63
N GLY A 50 2.32 -6.54 11.89
CA GLY A 50 1.53 -7.19 12.93
C GLY A 50 0.04 -7.19 12.59
N LEU A 51 -0.48 -6.06 12.11
CA LEU A 51 -1.87 -5.95 11.66
C LEU A 51 -2.16 -6.85 10.47
N LEU A 52 -1.26 -6.90 9.48
CA LEU A 52 -1.41 -7.80 8.34
C LEU A 52 -1.47 -9.27 8.77
N SER A 53 -0.56 -9.67 9.64
CA SER A 53 -0.54 -11.03 10.21
C SER A 53 -1.84 -11.36 10.93
N MET A 54 -2.33 -10.44 11.78
CA MET A 54 -3.58 -10.59 12.51
C MET A 54 -4.78 -10.71 11.56
N LEU A 55 -4.91 -9.79 10.58
CA LEU A 55 -6.01 -9.80 9.61
C LEU A 55 -6.02 -11.10 8.79
N TYR A 56 -4.85 -11.59 8.37
CA TYR A 56 -4.75 -12.84 7.63
C TYR A 56 -5.15 -14.05 8.49
N HIS A 57 -4.60 -14.18 9.70
CA HIS A 57 -4.79 -15.38 10.52
C HIS A 57 -6.11 -15.41 11.30
N GLN A 58 -6.69 -14.26 11.63
CA GLN A 58 -7.89 -14.17 12.47
C GLN A 58 -9.13 -13.82 11.66
N GLU A 59 -9.01 -12.92 10.67
CA GLU A 59 -10.15 -12.45 9.87
C GLU A 59 -10.24 -13.14 8.51
N GLY A 60 -9.19 -13.86 8.07
CA GLY A 60 -9.21 -14.63 6.82
C GLY A 60 -9.27 -13.77 5.55
N ILE A 61 -8.60 -12.63 5.53
CA ILE A 61 -8.65 -11.70 4.38
C ILE A 61 -8.08 -12.30 3.08
N ASP A 62 -8.69 -11.93 1.94
CA ASP A 62 -8.25 -12.37 0.60
C ASP A 62 -7.28 -11.40 -0.08
N ALA A 63 -7.25 -10.13 0.32
CA ALA A 63 -6.39 -9.11 -0.25
C ALA A 63 -6.18 -7.92 0.70
N VAL A 64 -5.14 -7.12 0.43
CA VAL A 64 -4.76 -5.96 1.25
C VAL A 64 -4.66 -4.70 0.42
N LEU A 65 -5.27 -3.61 0.91
CA LEU A 65 -5.03 -2.25 0.43
C LEU A 65 -4.13 -1.50 1.43
N GLY A 66 -2.95 -1.08 0.99
CA GLY A 66 -1.94 -0.41 1.82
C GLY A 66 -0.83 -1.35 2.31
N PRO A 67 0.04 -0.90 3.24
CA PRO A 67 0.09 0.45 3.77
C PRO A 67 0.58 1.44 2.71
N ALA A 68 0.36 2.74 2.96
CA ALA A 68 0.76 3.80 2.04
C ALA A 68 2.14 4.40 2.36
N CYS A 69 2.83 3.92 3.39
CA CYS A 69 4.17 4.37 3.76
C CYS A 69 5.25 3.41 3.25
N SER A 70 6.35 3.92 2.71
CA SER A 70 7.42 3.12 2.09
C SER A 70 8.06 2.13 3.04
N GLN A 71 8.31 2.58 4.27
CA GLN A 71 8.87 1.77 5.35
C GLN A 71 7.96 0.58 5.68
N GLY A 72 6.66 0.83 5.88
CA GLY A 72 5.69 -0.24 6.16
C GLY A 72 5.55 -1.25 5.01
N ILE A 73 5.61 -0.80 3.75
CA ILE A 73 5.51 -1.70 2.59
C ILE A 73 6.68 -2.69 2.54
N GLN A 74 7.90 -2.27 2.88
CA GLN A 74 9.09 -3.14 2.81
C GLN A 74 8.88 -4.44 3.60
N ALA A 75 8.42 -4.37 4.84
CA ALA A 75 8.16 -5.56 5.63
C ALA A 75 6.82 -6.21 5.30
N ALA A 76 5.74 -5.41 5.21
CA ALA A 76 4.39 -5.95 5.00
C ALA A 76 4.27 -6.68 3.66
N ALA A 77 4.90 -6.20 2.60
CA ALA A 77 4.80 -6.86 1.30
C ALA A 77 5.63 -8.15 1.19
N ARG A 78 6.74 -8.26 1.94
CA ARG A 78 7.47 -9.54 2.06
C ARG A 78 6.61 -10.57 2.81
N LEU A 79 5.94 -10.15 3.88
CA LEU A 79 4.98 -10.99 4.60
C LEU A 79 3.80 -11.38 3.68
N ALA A 80 3.21 -10.43 2.96
CA ALA A 80 2.13 -10.70 2.01
C ALA A 80 2.55 -11.73 0.96
N GLN A 81 3.77 -11.62 0.41
CA GLN A 81 4.27 -12.62 -0.52
C GLN A 81 4.42 -14.00 0.16
N TYR A 82 4.96 -14.07 1.37
CA TYR A 82 5.09 -15.33 2.11
C TYR A 82 3.71 -15.99 2.31
N LEU A 83 2.70 -15.20 2.65
CA LEU A 83 1.32 -15.65 2.83
C LEU A 83 0.56 -15.87 1.50
N LYS A 84 1.20 -15.61 0.34
CA LYS A 84 0.58 -15.63 -1.00
C LYS A 84 -0.63 -14.72 -1.12
N LEU A 85 -0.60 -13.61 -0.39
CA LEU A 85 -1.68 -12.64 -0.30
C LEU A 85 -1.45 -11.48 -1.27
N PRO A 86 -2.39 -11.19 -2.20
CA PRO A 86 -2.35 -10.01 -3.05
C PRO A 86 -2.36 -8.72 -2.23
N MET A 87 -1.48 -7.78 -2.58
CA MET A 87 -1.33 -6.51 -1.87
C MET A 87 -1.23 -5.37 -2.88
N VAL A 88 -2.04 -4.33 -2.68
CA VAL A 88 -2.08 -3.15 -3.56
C VAL A 88 -1.81 -1.90 -2.73
N SER A 89 -0.94 -1.01 -3.22
CA SER A 89 -0.65 0.26 -2.54
C SER A 89 -0.62 1.45 -3.50
N GLY A 90 -1.17 2.57 -3.06
CA GLY A 90 -1.15 3.85 -3.76
C GLY A 90 0.11 4.70 -3.52
N LEU A 91 1.12 4.16 -2.83
CA LEU A 91 2.37 4.88 -2.56
C LEU A 91 3.26 5.03 -3.80
N GLY A 92 3.88 6.19 -4.00
CA GLY A 92 4.96 6.40 -4.97
C GLY A 92 6.25 5.66 -4.61
N ASN A 93 6.82 4.94 -5.57
CA ASN A 93 7.89 3.95 -5.40
C ASN A 93 9.17 4.50 -4.73
N LEU A 94 9.25 4.38 -3.41
CA LEU A 94 10.50 4.33 -2.65
C LEU A 94 10.91 2.88 -2.32
N VAL A 95 10.18 1.88 -2.85
CA VAL A 95 10.53 0.47 -2.70
C VAL A 95 11.52 0.13 -3.80
N LEU A 96 12.81 0.28 -3.51
CA LEU A 96 13.87 -0.22 -4.38
C LEU A 96 13.70 -1.74 -4.50
N ARG A 97 13.17 -2.20 -5.63
CA ARG A 97 13.06 -3.63 -5.94
C ARG A 97 14.40 -4.07 -6.50
N LYS A 98 15.12 -4.91 -5.78
CA LYS A 98 16.23 -5.68 -6.32
C LYS A 98 15.64 -6.93 -7.00
N PRO A 99 15.70 -7.04 -8.34
CA PRO A 99 15.02 -8.12 -9.08
C PRO A 99 15.34 -9.53 -8.58
N ASP A 100 16.56 -9.70 -8.06
CA ASP A 100 17.12 -11.00 -7.71
C ASP A 100 17.01 -11.32 -6.20
N VAL A 101 16.60 -10.35 -5.38
CA VAL A 101 16.64 -10.46 -3.90
C VAL A 101 15.28 -10.15 -3.27
N ASP A 102 14.48 -9.28 -3.88
CA ASP A 102 13.30 -8.74 -3.22
C ASP A 102 12.01 -9.51 -3.54
N MET A 103 11.38 -10.00 -2.47
CA MET A 103 10.10 -10.68 -2.49
C MET A 103 8.93 -9.69 -2.58
N PHE A 104 8.61 -9.20 -3.79
CA PHE A 104 7.45 -8.34 -4.06
C PHE A 104 6.53 -8.81 -5.21
N LYS A 105 6.45 -10.11 -5.48
CA LYS A 105 5.63 -10.68 -6.56
C LYS A 105 4.12 -10.46 -6.38
N THR A 106 3.63 -10.39 -5.15
CA THR A 106 2.21 -10.15 -4.85
C THR A 106 1.88 -8.67 -4.64
N LEU A 107 2.89 -7.78 -4.72
CA LEU A 107 2.73 -6.34 -4.49
C LEU A 107 2.55 -5.58 -5.80
N THR A 108 1.39 -4.96 -5.95
CA THR A 108 1.08 -4.00 -7.02
C THR A 108 1.14 -2.57 -6.47
N ILE A 109 1.95 -1.71 -7.09
CA ILE A 109 2.05 -0.29 -6.76
C ILE A 109 1.36 0.51 -7.87
N LEU A 110 0.37 1.32 -7.51
CA LEU A 110 -0.46 2.07 -8.47
C LEU A 110 0.03 3.51 -8.73
N SER A 111 1.11 3.93 -8.08
CA SER A 111 1.64 5.29 -8.18
C SER A 111 2.96 5.36 -8.97
N TYR A 112 3.63 6.50 -8.92
CA TYR A 112 4.84 6.79 -9.69
C TYR A 112 6.03 5.91 -9.32
N ASN A 113 7.00 5.75 -10.24
CA ASN A 113 8.27 5.09 -9.96
C ASN A 113 9.44 6.10 -10.01
N LEU A 114 10.13 6.33 -8.88
CA LEU A 114 11.24 7.28 -8.81
C LEU A 114 12.41 6.93 -9.76
N GLN A 115 12.74 5.65 -9.95
CA GLN A 115 13.78 5.26 -10.93
C GLN A 115 13.36 5.59 -12.36
N LYS A 116 12.07 5.48 -12.69
CA LYS A 116 11.54 5.89 -14.00
C LYS A 116 11.48 7.42 -14.15
N LEU A 117 11.36 8.16 -13.05
CA LEU A 117 11.37 9.63 -13.04
C LEU A 117 12.80 10.19 -13.11
N SER A 118 13.76 9.58 -12.42
CA SER A 118 15.16 10.05 -12.38
C SER A 118 15.88 9.90 -13.70
N GLY A 119 15.45 8.97 -14.57
CA GLY A 119 15.99 8.83 -15.93
C GLY A 119 15.58 9.96 -16.88
N THR A 120 14.57 10.76 -16.53
CA THR A 120 13.91 11.71 -17.46
C THR A 120 14.19 13.17 -17.13
N TYR A 121 14.75 13.49 -15.96
CA TYR A 121 15.03 14.87 -15.55
C TYR A 121 16.41 15.02 -14.90
N CYS A 122 17.34 15.64 -15.64
CA CYS A 122 18.52 16.30 -15.09
C CYS A 122 18.25 17.81 -15.14
N ILE A 123 17.90 18.42 -14.00
CA ILE A 123 17.84 19.89 -13.92
C ILE A 123 19.27 20.37 -13.72
N LEU A 124 19.86 20.90 -14.81
CA LEU A 124 21.12 21.62 -14.77
C LEU A 124 20.92 22.91 -13.97
N MET A 125 21.61 23.05 -12.84
CA MET A 125 21.76 24.35 -12.19
C MET A 125 22.71 25.20 -13.05
N LYS A 126 22.24 26.37 -13.47
CA LYS A 126 23.07 27.40 -14.09
C LYS A 126 23.49 28.37 -12.99
N SER A 127 24.80 28.64 -12.92
CA SER A 127 25.41 29.64 -12.03
C SER A 127 24.84 31.03 -12.24
#